data_AF-A0A024HCX4-F1
#
_entry.id   AF-A0A024HCX4-F1
#
_cell.length_a   1.000
_cell.length_b   1.000
_cell.length_c   1.000
_cell.angle_alpha   90.00
_cell.angle_beta   90.00
_cell.angle_gamma   90.00
#
_symmetry.space_group_name_H-M   'P 1'
#
loop_
_entity.id
_entity.type
_entity.pdbx_description
1 polymer ?
#
loop_
_entity_poly.entity_id
_entity_poly.type
_entity_poly.pdbx_seq_one_letter_code
_entity_poly.pdbx_strand_id
1 'polypeptide(L)'
;MPVDILPEVRRVEPGQPQRLCQCGRSSTLPDCPADCRDALELSVPRERLLLLCRCGRSASLPYCDGSHAPPAKGWAARWRRFIGE
;
A
#
# COMPACT_ATOMS: atom_id res chain seq x y z
N MET A 1 -14.98 -4.73 13.05
CA MET A 1 -13.82 -3.92 13.49
C MET A 1 -12.98 -3.71 12.24
N PRO A 2 -12.87 -2.51 11.61
CA PRO A 2 -11.90 -2.40 10.54
C PRO A 2 -10.55 -2.34 11.24
N VAL A 3 -9.90 -3.51 11.32
CA VAL A 3 -8.50 -3.68 11.69
C VAL A 3 -7.69 -2.55 11.07
N ASP A 4 -6.81 -1.97 11.87
CA ASP A 4 -5.81 -0.99 11.47
C ASP A 4 -4.91 -1.60 10.38
N ILE A 5 -5.41 -1.65 9.14
CA ILE A 5 -4.68 -2.16 7.99
C ILE A 5 -3.66 -1.08 7.64
N LEU A 6 -2.50 -1.21 8.27
CA LEU A 6 -1.33 -0.41 7.99
C LEU A 6 -0.69 -0.89 6.68
N PRO A 7 -0.05 0.03 5.93
CA PRO A 7 0.74 -0.34 4.77
C PRO A 7 1.90 -1.26 5.15
N GLU A 8 2.39 -2.02 4.17
CA GLU A 8 3.64 -2.77 4.31
C GLU A 8 4.83 -1.90 3.92
N VAL A 9 5.90 -1.96 4.70
CA VAL A 9 7.21 -1.43 4.29
C VAL A 9 8.03 -2.62 3.81
N ARG A 10 8.32 -2.67 2.51
CA ARG A 10 9.10 -3.75 1.89
C ARG A 10 10.45 -3.24 1.43
N ARG A 11 11.53 -3.88 1.90
CA ARG A 11 12.87 -3.73 1.30
C ARG A 11 12.94 -4.55 0.01
N VAL A 12 13.39 -3.92 -1.07
CA VAL A 12 13.56 -4.56 -2.37
C VAL A 12 15.00 -4.39 -2.82
N GLU A 13 15.66 -5.51 -3.08
CA GLU A 13 17.04 -5.57 -3.57
C GLU A 13 17.12 -5.25 -5.07
N PRO A 14 18.28 -4.80 -5.57
CA PRO A 14 18.49 -4.59 -7.01
C PRO A 14 18.20 -5.86 -7.82
N GLY A 15 17.43 -5.72 -8.89
CA GLY A 15 17.11 -6.84 -9.78
C GLY A 15 16.08 -7.82 -9.26
N GLN A 16 15.64 -7.72 -7.99
CA GLN A 16 14.66 -8.63 -7.40
C GLN A 16 13.26 -8.36 -7.98
N PRO A 17 12.67 -9.29 -8.76
CA PRO A 17 11.35 -9.09 -9.34
C PRO A 17 10.29 -9.07 -8.25
N GLN A 18 9.43 -8.05 -8.29
CA GLN A 18 8.27 -7.87 -7.43
C GLN A 18 7.02 -7.92 -8.28
N ARG A 19 5.98 -8.61 -7.79
CA ARG A 19 4.71 -8.72 -8.49
C ARG A 19 3.57 -8.13 -7.64
N LEU A 20 3.26 -6.87 -7.91
CA LEU A 20 2.42 -6.04 -7.04
C LEU A 20 1.04 -5.79 -7.63
N CYS A 21 0.02 -5.68 -6.77
CA CYS A 21 -1.36 -5.50 -7.20
C CYS A 21 -1.69 -4.04 -7.54
N GLN A 22 -2.14 -3.77 -8.77
CA GLN A 22 -2.69 -2.46 -9.15
C GLN A 22 -4.22 -2.38 -9.11
N CYS A 23 -4.92 -3.52 -9.15
CA CYS A 23 -6.37 -3.54 -9.29
C CYS A 23 -7.15 -3.43 -7.96
N GLY A 24 -6.47 -3.60 -6.82
CA GLY A 24 -7.05 -3.52 -5.48
C GLY A 24 -7.95 -4.70 -5.09
N ARG A 25 -8.13 -5.70 -5.96
CA ARG A 25 -9.01 -6.86 -5.75
C ARG A 25 -8.27 -8.13 -5.33
N SER A 26 -6.95 -8.09 -5.20
CA SER A 26 -6.15 -9.25 -4.78
C SER A 26 -6.52 -9.67 -3.36
N SER A 27 -6.65 -10.98 -3.13
CA SER A 27 -6.80 -11.55 -1.79
C SER A 27 -5.50 -11.56 -1.00
N THR A 28 -4.36 -11.29 -1.66
CA THR A 28 -3.01 -11.32 -1.08
C THR A 28 -2.31 -9.97 -1.17
N LEU A 29 -3.07 -8.86 -1.09
CA LEU A 29 -2.50 -7.50 -1.08
C LEU A 29 -1.32 -7.41 -0.07
N PRO A 30 -0.18 -6.81 -0.45
CA PRO A 30 0.04 -5.95 -1.63
C PRO A 30 0.40 -6.69 -2.94
N ASP A 31 0.55 -8.01 -2.90
CA ASP A 31 0.96 -8.81 -4.06
C ASP A 31 -0.24 -9.27 -4.90
N CYS A 32 0.02 -9.71 -6.13
CA CYS A 32 -1.00 -10.24 -7.03
C CYS A 32 -0.78 -11.73 -7.35
N PRO A 33 -1.85 -12.54 -7.44
CA PRO A 33 -1.75 -13.93 -7.87
C PRO A 33 -1.34 -14.00 -9.35
N ALA A 34 -0.55 -15.01 -9.73
CA ALA A 34 0.17 -15.09 -11.01
C ALA A 34 -0.71 -14.89 -12.27
N ASP A 35 -2.01 -15.14 -12.17
CA ASP A 35 -3.01 -15.02 -13.23
C ASP A 35 -3.64 -13.61 -13.35
N CYS A 36 -3.37 -12.71 -12.40
CA CYS A 36 -3.88 -11.35 -12.45
C CYS A 36 -3.21 -10.54 -13.57
N ARG A 37 -4.01 -10.10 -14.56
CA ARG A 37 -3.56 -9.34 -15.73
C ARG A 37 -3.12 -7.90 -15.40
N ASP A 38 -3.61 -7.36 -14.29
CA ASP A 38 -3.33 -5.98 -13.85
C ASP A 38 -2.14 -5.92 -12.85
N ALA A 39 -1.31 -6.97 -12.79
CA ALA A 39 -0.17 -6.97 -11.89
C ALA A 39 0.97 -6.09 -12.43
N LEU A 40 1.58 -5.33 -11.53
CA LEU A 40 2.83 -4.63 -11.80
C LEU A 40 4.01 -5.56 -11.57
N GLU A 41 4.76 -5.85 -12.62
CA GLU A 41 6.09 -6.44 -12.52
C GLU A 41 7.11 -5.30 -12.32
N LEU A 42 7.69 -5.23 -11.12
CA LEU A 42 8.65 -4.20 -10.74
C LEU A 42 10.01 -4.84 -10.46
N SER A 43 11.05 -4.34 -11.11
CA SER A 43 12.44 -4.60 -10.75
C SER A 43 13.17 -3.27 -10.62
N VAL A 44 13.95 -3.11 -9.56
CA VAL A 44 14.60 -1.85 -9.21
C VAL A 44 16.09 -1.93 -9.48
N PRO A 45 16.75 -0.87 -9.97
CA PRO A 45 18.20 -0.91 -10.25
C PRO A 45 19.06 -0.70 -9.00
N ARG A 46 18.43 -0.36 -7.87
CA ARG A 46 19.08 -0.09 -6.58
C ARG A 46 18.13 -0.44 -5.45
N GLU A 47 18.69 -0.77 -4.30
CA GLU A 47 17.91 -1.04 -3.09
C GLU A 47 16.96 0.12 -2.78
N ARG A 48 15.74 -0.22 -2.37
CA ARG A 48 14.78 0.77 -1.85
C ARG A 48 13.77 0.15 -0.90
N LEU A 49 13.20 1.01 -0.06
CA LEU A 49 12.01 0.70 0.74
C LEU A 49 10.77 1.16 -0.03
N LEU A 50 9.83 0.25 -0.25
CA LEU A 50 8.52 0.53 -0.82
C LEU A 50 7.49 0.61 0.30
N LEU A 51 6.59 1.59 0.22
CA LEU A 51 5.41 1.66 1.08
C LEU A 51 4.19 1.17 0.29
N LEU A 52 3.76 -0.06 0.57
CA LEU A 52 2.78 -0.79 -0.22
C LEU A 52 1.40 -0.81 0.43
N CYS A 53 0.37 -0.69 -0.40
CA CYS A 53 -1.02 -0.66 0.03
C CYS A 53 -1.53 -2.07 0.37
N ARG A 54 -2.12 -2.21 1.56
CA ARG A 54 -2.80 -3.44 1.99
C ARG A 54 -4.32 -3.34 2.07
N CYS A 55 -4.88 -2.14 1.94
CA CYS A 55 -6.31 -1.90 2.09
C CYS A 55 -7.10 -1.89 0.78
N GLY A 56 -6.41 -1.83 -0.37
CA GLY A 56 -7.04 -1.77 -1.70
C GLY A 56 -7.72 -0.44 -2.06
N ARG A 57 -7.60 0.59 -1.20
CA ARG A 57 -8.28 1.89 -1.37
C ARG A 57 -7.39 3.00 -1.92
N SER A 58 -6.11 2.73 -2.14
CA SER A 58 -5.17 3.73 -2.64
C SER A 58 -5.51 4.14 -4.07
N ALA A 59 -5.42 5.44 -4.37
CA ALA A 59 -5.50 5.93 -5.74
C ALA A 59 -4.19 5.68 -6.52
N SER A 60 -3.10 5.31 -5.83
CA SER A 60 -1.77 5.10 -6.38
C SER A 60 -1.29 3.64 -6.25
N LEU A 61 -2.22 2.68 -6.28
CA LEU A 61 -1.89 1.25 -6.22
C LEU A 61 -0.74 0.90 -7.19
N PRO A 62 0.27 0.13 -6.75
CA PRO A 62 0.31 -0.67 -5.51
C PRO A 62 0.79 0.10 -4.26
N TYR A 63 1.09 1.39 -4.38
CA TYR A 63 1.67 2.18 -3.29
C TYR A 63 0.61 2.70 -2.33
N CYS A 64 1.00 2.92 -1.08
CA CYS A 64 0.12 3.54 -0.09
C CYS A 64 0.14 5.07 -0.22
N ASP A 65 -1.05 5.68 -0.27
CA ASP A 65 -1.28 7.13 -0.30
C ASP A 65 -1.93 7.67 1.00
N GLY A 66 -2.13 6.79 2.00
CA GLY A 66 -2.83 7.13 3.25
C GLY A 66 -4.35 6.91 3.23
N SER A 67 -4.95 6.49 2.11
CA SER A 67 -6.40 6.22 1.98
C SER A 67 -6.90 5.06 2.86
N HIS A 68 -6.01 4.34 3.55
CA HIS A 68 -6.38 3.38 4.60
C HIS A 68 -6.97 4.09 5.83
N ALA A 69 -6.52 5.30 6.13
CA ALA A 69 -7.05 6.08 7.23
C ALA A 69 -8.45 6.62 6.88
N PRO A 70 -9.39 6.69 7.83
CA PRO A 70 -10.70 7.31 7.59
C PRO A 70 -10.54 8.77 7.14
N PRO A 71 -11.54 9.43 6.54
CA PRO A 71 -11.49 10.88 6.36
C PRO A 71 -11.47 11.61 7.72
N ALA A 72 -10.69 12.68 7.85
CA ALA A 72 -10.73 13.59 9.00
C ALA A 72 -11.23 14.96 8.55
N LYS A 73 -12.39 15.37 9.04
CA LYS A 73 -13.00 16.66 8.70
C LYS A 73 -12.49 17.73 9.67
N GLY A 74 -11.80 18.73 9.14
CA GLY A 74 -11.26 19.86 9.91
C GLY A 74 -9.89 19.59 10.53
N TRP A 75 -9.21 20.68 10.91
CA TRP A 75 -7.84 20.64 11.44
C TRP A 75 -7.75 19.87 12.76
N ALA A 76 -8.72 20.03 13.67
CA ALA A 76 -8.71 19.38 14.97
C ALA A 76 -8.82 17.84 14.88
N ALA A 77 -9.64 17.34 13.95
CA ALA A 77 -9.76 15.90 13.70
C ALA A 77 -8.50 15.32 13.06
N ARG A 78 -7.81 16.09 12.20
CA ARG A 78 -6.51 15.69 11.64
C ARG A 78 -5.43 15.66 12.72
N TRP A 79 -5.42 16.63 13.63
CA TRP A 79 -4.46 16.72 14.73
C TRP A 79 -4.56 15.54 15.70
N ARG A 80 -5.78 15.15 16.12
CA ARG A 80 -6.00 14.00 17.02
C ARG A 80 -5.34 12.70 16.54
N ARG A 81 -5.25 12.48 15.23
CA ARG A 81 -4.56 11.32 14.64
C ARG A 81 -3.06 11.29 14.91
N PHE A 82 -2.43 12.45 15.00
CA PHE A 82 -0.99 12.54 15.22
C PHE A 82 -0.63 12.40 16.70
N ILE A 83 -1.50 12.86 17.60
CA ILE A 83 -1.25 12.83 19.04
C ILE A 83 -1.77 11.57 19.74
N GLY A 84 -2.58 10.75 19.07
CA GLY A 84 -3.01 9.44 19.58
C GLY A 84 -4.09 9.50 20.68
N GLU A 85 -4.88 10.58 20.72
CA GLU A 85 -6.07 10.72 21.58
C GLU A 85 -7.37 10.21 20.92
#